data_AF-A0A4R2NL33-F1
#
_entry.id   AF-A0A4R2NL33-F1
#
_cell.length_a   1.000
_cell.length_b   1.000
_cell.length_c   1.000
_cell.angle_alpha   90.00
_cell.angle_beta   90.00
_cell.angle_gamma   90.00
#
_symmetry.space_group_name_H-M   'P 1'
#
loop_
_entity.id
_entity.type
_entity.pdbx_description
1 polymer ?
#
loop_
_entity_poly.entity_id
_entity_poly.type
_entity_poly.pdbx_seq_one_letter_code
_entity_poly.pdbx_strand_id
1 'polypeptide(L)' 'MGLFNAVSNWRSDRYEKHLSKMKALDKCPDCKGRGYTAIYDYESAAVFDCESCDGSGLYSQWEENSAQQGGPYL' A
#
# COMPACT_ATOMS: atom_id res chain seq x y z
N MET A 1 -8.79 -24.68 -14.25
CA MET A 1 -7.45 -24.65 -14.86
C MET A 1 -7.53 -24.02 -16.24
N GLY A 2 -7.20 -22.74 -16.36
CA GLY A 2 -7.29 -21.98 -17.62
C GLY A 2 -6.52 -20.67 -17.49
N LEU A 3 -6.13 -20.08 -18.62
CA LEU A 3 -5.25 -18.90 -18.69
C LEU A 3 -5.72 -17.73 -17.80
N PHE A 4 -7.03 -17.52 -17.65
CA PHE A 4 -7.59 -16.51 -16.73
C PHE A 4 -7.24 -16.75 -15.25
N ASN A 5 -7.11 -18.01 -14.83
CA ASN A 5 -6.64 -18.34 -13.47
C ASN A 5 -5.14 -18.06 -13.31
N ALA A 6 -4.34 -18.34 -14.34
CA ALA A 6 -2.91 -18.00 -14.32
C ALA A 6 -2.69 -16.48 -14.24
N VAL A 7 -3.53 -15.70 -14.93
CA VAL A 7 -3.53 -14.22 -14.88
C VAL A 7 -4.11 -13.67 -13.56
N SER A 8 -4.97 -14.39 -12.85
CA SER A 8 -5.36 -13.97 -11.50
C SER A 8 -4.25 -14.23 -10.48
N ASN A 9 -3.63 -15.41 -10.57
CA ASN A 9 -2.64 -15.86 -9.59
C ASN A 9 -1.38 -14.99 -9.57
N TRP A 10 -0.83 -14.58 -10.73
CA TRP A 10 0.37 -13.71 -10.72
C TRP A 10 0.13 -12.36 -10.07
N ARG A 11 -1.10 -11.81 -10.15
CA ARG A 11 -1.44 -10.54 -9.52
C ARG A 11 -1.47 -10.68 -8.01
N SER A 12 -2.07 -11.76 -7.51
CA SER A 12 -2.07 -12.09 -6.07
C SER A 12 -0.66 -12.34 -5.56
N ASP A 13 0.11 -13.20 -6.24
CA ASP A 13 1.49 -13.52 -5.85
C ASP A 13 2.39 -12.29 -5.80
N ARG A 14 2.22 -11.36 -6.76
CA ARG A 14 2.98 -10.12 -6.79
C ARG A 14 2.62 -9.22 -5.61
N TYR A 15 1.32 -9.14 -5.29
CA TYR A 15 0.83 -8.34 -4.17
C TYR A 15 1.32 -8.89 -2.83
N GLU A 16 1.19 -10.20 -2.61
CA GLU A 16 1.70 -10.87 -1.40
C GLU A 16 3.21 -10.70 -1.24
N LYS A 17 3.98 -10.81 -2.33
CA LYS A 17 5.43 -10.54 -2.31
C LYS A 17 5.74 -9.08 -1.94
N HIS A 18 4.96 -8.13 -2.44
CA HIS A 18 5.12 -6.72 -2.08
C HIS A 18 4.81 -6.49 -0.60
N LEU A 19 3.69 -7.02 -0.10
CA LEU A 19 3.33 -6.92 1.33
C LEU A 19 4.38 -7.56 2.22
N SER A 20 4.82 -8.79 1.90
CA SER A 20 5.86 -9.50 2.65
C SER A 20 7.16 -8.69 2.72
N LYS A 21 7.57 -8.08 1.59
CA LYS A 21 8.75 -7.21 1.55
C LYS A 21 8.57 -5.96 2.42
N MET A 22 7.40 -5.32 2.36
CA MET A 22 7.13 -4.09 3.10
C MET A 22 7.02 -4.37 4.60
N LYS A 23 6.42 -5.50 4.98
CA LYS A 23 6.39 -6.04 6.35
C LYS A 23 7.79 -6.28 6.90
N ALA A 24 8.66 -6.94 6.12
CA ALA A 24 10.04 -7.21 6.53
C ALA A 24 10.88 -5.92 6.73
N LEU A 25 10.49 -4.83 6.08
CA LEU A 25 11.15 -3.52 6.18
C LEU A 25 10.46 -2.57 7.17
N ASP A 26 9.37 -3.01 7.81
CA ASP A 26 8.46 -2.19 8.61
C ASP A 26 8.04 -0.88 7.94
N LYS A 27 7.66 -0.97 6.66
CA LYS A 27 7.23 0.16 5.85
C LYS A 27 5.80 0.01 5.38
N CYS A 28 5.04 1.09 5.42
CA CYS A 28 3.72 1.15 4.82
C CYS A 28 3.82 0.82 3.31
N PRO A 29 3.08 -0.17 2.80
CA PRO A 29 3.16 -0.61 1.41
C PRO A 29 2.63 0.41 0.39
N ASP A 30 1.77 1.33 0.82
CA ASP A 30 1.14 2.34 -0.04
C ASP A 30 2.06 3.54 -0.27
N CYS A 31 2.58 4.16 0.79
CA CYS A 31 3.56 5.24 0.67
C CYS A 31 5.03 4.75 0.59
N LYS A 32 5.26 3.44 0.68
CA LYS A 32 6.59 2.80 0.70
C LYS A 32 7.47 3.29 1.86
N GLY A 33 6.83 3.60 2.98
CA GLY A 33 7.49 4.12 4.19
C GLY A 33 7.83 5.59 4.19
N ARG A 34 7.21 6.40 3.31
CA ARG A 34 7.41 7.86 3.30
C ARG A 34 6.60 8.58 4.37
N GLY A 35 5.47 8.02 4.77
CA GLY A 35 4.48 8.69 5.61
C GLY A 35 3.58 9.66 4.84
N TYR A 36 3.97 10.12 3.65
CA TYR A 36 3.19 11.07 2.85
C TYR A 36 3.08 10.65 1.38
N THR A 37 2.07 11.18 0.69
CA THR A 37 1.96 11.19 -0.77
C THR A 37 2.15 12.62 -1.28
N ALA A 38 2.89 12.76 -2.37
CA ALA A 38 3.12 14.06 -3.00
C ALA A 38 2.49 14.05 -4.40
N ILE A 39 1.59 15.00 -4.63
CA ILE A 39 1.01 15.27 -5.94
C ILE A 39 1.75 16.48 -6.48
N TYR A 40 2.42 16.30 -7.61
CA TYR A 40 3.14 17.36 -8.29
C TYR A 40 2.30 17.83 -9.48
N ASP A 41 2.03 19.12 -9.51
CA ASP A 41 1.51 19.83 -10.67
C ASP A 41 2.57 20.81 -11.20
N TYR A 42 2.34 21.38 -12.38
CA TYR A 42 3.25 22.34 -13.01
C TYR A 42 3.51 23.57 -12.13
N GLU A 43 2.51 24.03 -11.37
CA GLU A 43 2.60 25.25 -10.55
C GLU A 43 2.89 24.99 -9.06
N SER A 44 2.62 23.79 -8.55
CA SER A 44 2.76 23.50 -7.13
C SER A 44 2.99 22.03 -6.80
N ALA A 45 3.58 21.77 -5.64
CA ALA A 45 3.63 20.46 -5.03
C ALA A 45 2.75 20.45 -3.78
N ALA A 46 1.75 19.57 -3.75
CA ALA A 46 0.92 19.34 -2.59
C ALA A 46 1.37 18.04 -1.91
N VAL A 47 1.66 18.12 -0.61
CA VAL A 47 2.05 16.97 0.21
C VAL A 47 0.91 16.68 1.17
N PHE A 48 0.42 15.45 1.14
CA PHE A 48 -0.62 14.96 2.03
C PHE A 48 -0.10 13.77 2.82
N ASP A 49 -0.51 13.65 4.07
CA ASP A 49 -0.20 12.45 4.84
C ASP A 49 -0.81 11.22 4.18
N CYS A 50 -0.11 10.09 4.28
CA CYS A 50 -0.60 8.83 3.75
C CYS A 50 -1.72 8.33 4.66
N GLU A 51 -2.95 8.38 4.17
CA GLU A 51 -4.16 7.94 4.88
C GLU A 51 -4.09 6.46 5.29
N SER A 52 -3.41 5.63 4.51
CA SER A 52 -3.28 4.20 4.85
C SER A 52 -2.44 3.93 6.08
N CYS A 53 -1.55 4.84 6.49
CA CYS A 53 -0.71 4.69 7.68
C CYS A 53 -0.71 5.93 8.57
N ASP A 54 -1.70 6.81 8.42
CA ASP A 54 -1.84 8.09 9.15
C ASP A 54 -0.54 8.88 9.30
N GLY A 55 0.21 9.06 8.21
CA GLY A 55 1.45 9.84 8.29
C GLY A 55 2.67 9.09 8.83
N SER A 56 2.49 7.95 9.50
CA SER A 56 3.60 7.25 10.21
C SER A 56 4.64 6.64 9.27
N GLY A 57 4.20 6.14 8.11
CA GLY A 57 5.03 5.35 7.21
C GLY A 57 5.31 3.92 7.70
N LEU A 58 4.75 3.47 8.81
CA LEU A 58 5.03 2.15 9.39
C LEU A 58 4.11 1.07 8.82
N TYR A 59 4.59 -0.17 8.79
CA TYR A 59 3.77 -1.30 8.37
C TYR A 59 2.72 -1.66 9.43
N SER A 60 3.07 -1.58 10.72
CA SER A 60 2.14 -1.86 11.82
C SER A 60 0.90 -0.97 11.78
N GLN A 61 1.10 0.34 11.63
CA GLN A 61 -0.01 1.29 11.51
C GLN A 61 -0.88 1.00 10.29
N TRP A 62 -0.25 0.64 9.17
CA TRP A 62 -0.97 0.22 7.97
C TRP A 62 -1.79 -1.06 8.20
N GLU A 63 -1.23 -2.05 8.90
CA GLU A 63 -1.90 -3.33 9.20
C GLU A 63 -3.09 -3.11 10.14
N GLU A 64 -2.95 -2.24 11.14
CA GLU A 64 -4.04 -1.83 12.05
C GLU A 64 -5.17 -1.12 11.31
N ASN A 65 -4.83 -0.15 10.45
CA ASN A 65 -5.81 0.61 9.68
C ASN A 65 -6.52 -0.25 8.63
N SER A 66 -5.79 -1.17 7.99
CA SER A 66 -6.34 -2.13 7.03
C SER A 66 -7.31 -3.14 7.65
N ALA A 67 -7.14 -3.44 8.94
CA ALA A 67 -8.05 -4.31 9.69
C ALA A 67 -9.33 -3.60 10.15
N GLN A 68 -9.26 -2.28 10.39
CA GLN A 68 -10.38 -1.47 10.88
C GLN A 68 -11.23 -0.88 9.76
N GLN A 69 -10.63 -0.55 8.63
CA GLN A 69 -11.35 -0.22 7.41
C GLN A 69 -11.72 -1.52 6.73
N GLY A 70 -12.99 -1.95 6.80
CA GLY A 70 -13.50 -3.01 5.91
C GLY A 70 -13.08 -2.64 4.49
N GLY A 71 -12.10 -3.36 3.94
CA GLY A 71 -11.11 -2.78 3.02
C GLY A 71 -11.68 -2.06 1.79
N PRO A 72 -10.99 -1.04 1.25
CA PRO A 72 -11.44 -0.32 0.05
C PRO A 72 -11.22 -1.11 -1.26
N TYR A 73 -11.23 -2.44 -1.21
CA TYR A 73 -11.00 -3.31 -2.37
C TYR A 73 -12.06 -4.42 -2.50
N LEU A 74 -13.34 -4.09 -2.29
CA LEU A 74 -14.47 -4.87 -2.80
C LEU A 74 -15.13 -4.13 -3.97
#